data_AF-A0A956E5S3-F1
#
_entry.id   AF-A0A956E5S3-F1
#
_cell.length_a   1.000
_cell.length_b   1.000
_cell.length_c   1.000
_cell.angle_alpha   90.00
_cell.angle_beta   90.00
_cell.angle_gamma   90.00
#
_symmetry.space_group_name_H-M   'P 1'
#
loop_
_entity.id
_entity.type
_entity.pdbx_description
1 polymer ?
#
loop_
_entity_poly.entity_id
_entity_poly.type
_entity_poly.pdbx_seq_one_letter_code
_entity_poly.pdbx_strand_id
1 'polypeptide(L)'
;EAFTSASKERWCTDFKILLQRRDVDLPRDRELVAQLHSIKRRVMPSGNVTFEAERTNRGHADRFWAIVLACQKERGPARGAEAEVGVRVIG
;
A
#
# COMPACT_ATOMS: atom_id res chain seq x y z
N GLU A 1 -9.74 11.72 2.73
CA GLU A 1 -9.88 10.31 3.12
C GLU A 1 -9.28 10.13 4.53
N ALA A 2 -9.78 9.22 5.37
CA ALA A 2 -9.36 9.04 6.76
C ALA A 2 -8.43 7.83 6.94
N PHE A 3 -7.57 7.83 7.96
CA PHE A 3 -6.57 6.78 8.22
C PHE A 3 -7.18 5.51 8.87
N THR A 4 -8.10 4.86 8.15
CA THR A 4 -8.81 3.64 8.58
C THR A 4 -8.12 2.38 8.07
N SER A 5 -8.42 1.20 8.64
CA SER A 5 -7.88 -0.08 8.13
C SER A 5 -8.23 -0.31 6.65
N ALA A 6 -9.45 0.02 6.24
CA ALA A 6 -9.90 -0.11 4.85
C ALA A 6 -9.11 0.82 3.89
N SER A 7 -8.89 2.06 4.29
CA SER A 7 -8.08 3.00 3.51
C SER A 7 -6.62 2.54 3.42
N LYS A 8 -6.03 2.09 4.54
CA LYS A 8 -4.67 1.52 4.55
C LYS A 8 -4.53 0.33 3.61
N GLU A 9 -5.47 -0.60 3.65
CA GLU A 9 -5.46 -1.77 2.76
C GLU A 9 -5.45 -1.36 1.29
N ARG A 10 -6.34 -0.44 0.92
CA ARG A 10 -6.41 0.07 -0.45
C ARG A 10 -5.11 0.73 -0.88
N TRP A 11 -4.60 1.66 -0.08
CA TRP A 11 -3.39 2.41 -0.43
C TRP A 11 -2.16 1.52 -0.50
N CYS A 12 -2.01 0.57 0.43
CA CYS A 12 -0.88 -0.37 0.40
C CYS A 12 -0.94 -1.31 -0.80
N THR A 13 -2.15 -1.75 -1.19
CA THR A 13 -2.35 -2.60 -2.37
C THR A 13 -2.01 -1.83 -3.65
N ASP A 14 -2.51 -0.60 -3.79
CA ASP A 14 -2.20 0.28 -4.91
C ASP A 14 -0.70 0.58 -4.99
N PHE A 15 -0.08 0.94 -3.86
CA PHE A 15 1.35 1.22 -3.81
C PHE A 15 2.19 0.01 -4.22
N LYS A 16 1.80 -1.20 -3.80
CA LYS A 16 2.47 -2.44 -4.23
C LYS A 16 2.38 -2.62 -5.75
N ILE A 17 1.24 -2.32 -6.37
CA ILE A 17 1.08 -2.39 -7.83
C ILE A 17 2.03 -1.41 -8.52
N LEU A 18 2.14 -0.17 -8.03
CA LEU A 18 3.06 0.82 -8.58
C LEU A 18 4.52 0.37 -8.48
N LEU A 19 4.93 -0.19 -7.33
CA LEU A 19 6.27 -0.76 -7.16
C LEU A 19 6.55 -1.91 -8.15
N GLN A 20 5.59 -2.80 -8.36
CA GLN A 20 5.73 -3.92 -9.30
C GLN A 20 5.83 -3.47 -10.76
N ARG A 21 5.14 -2.38 -11.11
CA ARG A 21 5.19 -1.76 -12.44
C ARG A 21 6.43 -0.90 -12.65
N ARG A 22 7.18 -0.60 -11.60
CA ARG A 22 8.29 0.37 -11.58
C ARG A 22 7.83 1.80 -11.87
N ASP A 23 6.63 2.14 -11.43
CA ASP A 23 6.04 3.48 -11.57
C ASP A 23 6.46 4.45 -10.44
N VAL A 24 7.32 4.01 -9.52
CA VAL A 24 7.80 4.79 -8.38
C VAL A 24 9.31 4.69 -8.27
N ASP A 25 9.98 5.83 -8.39
CA ASP A 25 11.40 5.98 -8.09
C ASP A 25 11.61 6.42 -6.64
N LEU A 26 12.39 5.63 -5.89
CA LEU A 26 12.73 5.91 -4.50
C LEU A 26 14.23 6.17 -4.34
N PRO A 27 14.63 7.10 -3.45
CA PRO A 27 16.03 7.31 -3.15
C PRO A 27 16.65 6.05 -2.54
N ARG A 28 17.93 5.82 -2.84
CA ARG A 28 18.70 4.68 -2.30
C ARG A 28 19.11 4.93 -0.84
N ASP A 29 18.13 4.97 0.05
CA ASP A 29 18.27 5.14 1.50
C ASP A 29 17.98 3.81 2.22
N ARG A 30 18.96 3.34 3.01
CA ARG A 30 18.85 2.08 3.77
C ARG A 30 17.75 2.11 4.82
N GLU A 31 17.53 3.25 5.47
CA GLU A 31 16.51 3.39 6.49
C GLU A 31 15.11 3.39 5.87
N LEU A 32 14.94 4.06 4.73
CA LEU A 32 13.70 4.00 3.96
C LEU A 32 13.38 2.56 3.54
N VAL A 33 14.35 1.85 2.98
CA VAL A 33 14.20 0.44 2.58
C VAL A 33 13.82 -0.42 3.80
N ALA A 34 14.47 -0.21 4.95
CA ALA A 34 14.13 -0.92 6.18
C ALA A 34 12.68 -0.66 6.63
N GLN A 35 12.22 0.59 6.55
CA GLN A 35 10.82 0.92 6.86
C GLN A 35 9.84 0.26 5.88
N LEU A 36 10.17 0.20 4.58
CA LEU A 36 9.37 -0.52 3.57
C LEU A 36 9.20 -2.00 3.93
N HIS A 37 10.30 -2.67 4.33
CA HIS A 37 10.30 -4.09 4.69
C HIS A 37 9.66 -4.38 6.07
N SER A 38 9.50 -3.36 6.91
CA SER A 38 8.88 -3.49 8.24
C SER A 38 7.36 -3.63 8.19
N ILE A 39 6.72 -3.22 7.09
CA ILE A 39 5.26 -3.26 6.93
C ILE A 39 4.80 -4.70 6.73
N LYS A 40 3.83 -5.13 7.53
CA LYS A 40 3.23 -6.46 7.47
C LYS A 40 1.73 -6.35 7.22
N ARG A 41 1.22 -7.25 6.37
CA ARG A 41 -0.21 -7.50 6.21
C ARG A 41 -0.68 -8.35 7.40
N ARG A 42 -1.73 -7.91 8.09
CA ARG A 42 -2.39 -8.64 9.18
C ARG A 42 -3.87 -8.81 8.84
N VAL A 43 -4.38 -10.01 9.10
CA VAL A 43 -5.82 -10.29 9.06
C VAL A 43 -6.32 -10.24 10.50
N MET A 44 -7.28 -9.38 10.76
CA MET A 44 -7.90 -9.20 12.08
C MET A 44 -8.90 -10.34 12.33
N PRO A 45 -9.22 -10.66 13.60
CA PRO A 45 -10.25 -11.64 13.93
C PRO A 45 -11.62 -11.36 13.32
N SER A 46 -11.93 -10.08 13.06
CA SER A 46 -13.15 -9.65 12.37
C SER A 46 -13.16 -9.90 10.86
N GLY A 47 -12.11 -10.50 10.30
CA GLY A 47 -11.93 -10.73 8.86
C GLY A 47 -11.32 -9.55 8.09
N ASN A 48 -11.23 -8.37 8.70
CA ASN A 48 -10.67 -7.18 8.06
C ASN A 48 -9.15 -7.28 7.90
N VAL A 49 -8.63 -6.78 6.79
CA VAL A 49 -7.18 -6.70 6.56
C VAL A 49 -6.69 -5.33 7.02
N THR A 50 -5.49 -5.30 7.59
CA THR A 50 -4.77 -4.07 7.91
C THR A 50 -3.29 -4.23 7.60
N PHE A 51 -2.60 -3.10 7.47
CA PHE A 51 -1.17 -3.03 7.30
C PHE A 51 -0.57 -2.27 8.46
N GLU A 52 0.40 -2.88 9.13
CA GLU A 52 1.03 -2.34 10.33
C GLU A 52 2.55 -2.59 10.28
N ALA A 53 3.32 -1.62 10.78
CA ALA A 53 4.73 -1.84 11.05
C ALA A 53 4.90 -2.59 12.36
N GLU A 54 5.90 -3.46 12.43
CA GLU A 54 6.31 -4.05 13.70
C GLU A 54 6.76 -2.94 14.67
N ARG A 55 6.20 -2.91 15.88
CA ARG A 55 6.57 -1.93 16.89
C ARG A 55 7.98 -2.25 17.38
N THR A 56 8.94 -1.47 16.90
CA THR A 56 10.33 -1.51 17.35
C THR A 56 10.73 -0.14 17.89
N ASN A 57 11.82 -0.09 18.67
CA ASN A 57 12.41 1.19 19.10
C ASN A 57 12.90 2.07 17.92
N ARG A 58 12.85 1.57 16.68
CA ARG A 58 13.31 2.26 15.46
C ARG A 58 12.21 3.01 14.71
N GLY A 59 10.99 3.10 15.25
CA GLY A 59 9.95 4.02 14.76
C GLY A 59 8.78 3.36 14.02
N HIS A 60 7.80 4.19 13.63
CA HIS A 60 6.44 3.79 13.20
C HIS A 60 6.28 3.52 11.69
N ALA A 61 7.39 3.45 10.95
CA ALA A 61 7.41 3.42 9.48
C ALA A 61 6.77 4.67 8.83
N ASP A 62 6.97 5.84 9.43
CA ASP A 62 6.38 7.10 8.96
C ASP A 62 6.81 7.47 7.53
N ARG A 63 8.05 7.16 7.13
CA ARG A 63 8.52 7.43 5.75
C ARG A 63 7.78 6.56 4.73
N PHE A 64 7.46 5.31 5.09
CA PHE A 64 6.62 4.46 4.25
C PHE A 64 5.24 5.09 4.06
N TRP A 65 4.58 5.51 5.14
CA TRP A 65 3.25 6.10 5.06
C TRP A 65 3.24 7.43 4.31
N ALA A 66 4.29 8.25 4.46
CA ALA A 66 4.44 9.49 3.70
C ALA A 66 4.44 9.23 2.19
N ILE A 67 5.20 8.23 1.73
CA ILE A 67 5.26 7.86 0.30
C ILE A 67 3.91 7.33 -0.19
N VAL A 68 3.29 6.41 0.56
CA VAL A 68 1.99 5.83 0.20
C VAL A 68 0.93 6.93 0.03
N LEU A 69 0.90 7.90 0.96
CA LEU A 69 -0.02 9.03 0.89
C LEU A 69 0.30 9.99 -0.27
N ALA A 70 1.59 10.20 -0.58
CA ALA A 70 1.99 10.97 -1.75
C ALA A 70 1.50 10.32 -3.06
N CYS A 71 1.73 9.01 -3.22
CA CYS A 71 1.24 8.26 -4.39
C CYS A 71 -0.30 8.27 -4.47
N GLN A 72 -1.00 8.16 -3.33
CA GLN A 72 -2.46 8.26 -3.29
C GLN A 72 -2.95 9.64 -3.78
N LYS A 73 -2.26 10.70 -3.37
CA LYS A 73 -2.61 12.07 -3.77
C LYS A 73 -2.38 12.30 -5.26
N GLU A 74 -1.27 11.83 -5.81
CA GLU A 74 -0.93 11.95 -7.23
C GLU A 74 -1.90 11.19 -8.14
N ARG A 75 -2.42 10.04 -7.68
CA ARG A 75 -3.38 9.24 -8.44
C ARG A 75 -4.72 9.95 -8.69
N GLY A 76 -5.06 10.95 -7.88
CA GLY A 76 -6.36 11.62 -7.89
C GLY A 76 -7.50 10.74 -7.38
N PRO A 77 -8.76 11.24 -7.29
CA PRO A 77 -9.91 10.38 -7.06
C PRO A 77 -9.92 9.34 -8.18
N ALA A 78 -9.97 8.06 -7.81
CA ALA A 78 -9.82 6.93 -8.73
C ALA A 78 -10.56 7.20 -10.04
N ARG A 79 -9.85 7.17 -11.18
CA ARG A 79 -10.51 6.99 -12.48
C ARG A 79 -11.38 5.75 -12.32
N GLY A 80 -12.69 5.91 -12.47
CA GLY A 80 -13.67 4.86 -12.27
C GLY A 80 -13.21 3.58 -12.97
N ALA A 81 -12.89 2.56 -12.17
CA ALA A 81 -12.52 1.26 -12.68
C ALA A 81 -13.74 0.36 -12.60
N GLU A 82 -14.63 0.47 -13.59
CA GLU A 82 -15.23 -0.75 -14.13
C GLU A 82 -14.12 -1.45 -14.92
N ALA A 83 -13.31 -2.25 -14.21
CA ALA A 83 -12.56 -3.31 -14.84
C ALA A 83 -13.42 -4.57 -14.67
N GLU A 84 -14.36 -4.77 -15.58
CA GLU A 84 -15.04 -6.05 -15.73
C GLU A 84 -13.97 -7.10 -16.02
N VAL A 85 -13.64 -7.94 -15.04
CA VAL A 85 -12.77 -9.10 -15.26
C VAL A 85 -13.61 -10.17 -15.92
N GLY A 86 -13.79 -10.05 -17.23
CA GLY A 86 -14.37 -11.10 -18.07
C GLY A 86 -13.44 -12.31 -18.08
N VAL A 87 -13.72 -13.32 -17.25
CA VAL A 87 -13.10 -14.64 -17.38
C VAL A 87 -13.68 -15.30 -18.63
N ARG A 88 -12.90 -15.38 -19.71
CA ARG A 88 -13.23 -16.24 -20.85
C ARG A 88 -12.62 -17.62 -20.61
N VAL A 89 -13.44 -18.58 -20.19
CA VAL A 89 -13.07 -20.00 -20.25
C VAL A 89 -13.00 -20.37 -21.73
N ILE A 90 -11.80 -20.67 -22.22
CA ILE A 90 -11.63 -21.28 -23.54
C ILE A 90 -11.82 -22.78 -23.35
N GLY A 91 -13.01 -23.25 -23.69
CA GLY A 91 -13.33 -24.66 -23.95
C GLY A 91 -13.73 -24.79 -25.40
#